data_AF-A0A538HVZ2-F1
#
_entry.id   AF-A0A538HVZ2-F1
#
_cell.length_a   1.000
_cell.length_b   1.000
_cell.length_c   1.000
_cell.angle_alpha   90.00
_cell.angle_beta   90.00
_cell.angle_gamma   90.00
#
_symmetry.space_group_name_H-M   'P 1'
#
loop_
_entity.id
_entity.type
_entity.pdbx_description
1 polymer ?
#
loop_
_entity_poly.entity_id
_entity_poly.type
_entity_poly.pdbx_seq_one_letter_code
_entity_poly.pdbx_strand_id
1 'polypeptide(L)' 'MRVEQRAEKTAPEIVSWRRLQLVEAGFRPALAAEVARDAAFDLHALIELVERGCEPELAVRILAPLNDGRPV' A
#
# COMPACT_ATOMS: atom_id res chain seq x y z
N MET A 1 -9.02 -21.52 -21.64
CA MET A 1 -8.38 -21.17 -20.35
C MET A 1 -9.35 -20.25 -19.61
N ARG A 2 -10.09 -20.77 -18.62
CA ARG A 2 -11.11 -20.02 -17.87
C ARG A 2 -10.36 -19.17 -16.84
N VAL A 3 -10.38 -17.85 -16.99
CA VAL A 3 -9.96 -16.95 -15.92
C VAL A 3 -11.04 -17.09 -14.85
N GLU A 4 -10.75 -17.87 -13.82
CA GLU A 4 -11.65 -18.06 -12.69
C GLU A 4 -11.86 -16.70 -12.04
N GLN A 5 -13.12 -16.26 -11.99
CA GLN A 5 -13.49 -14.98 -11.41
C GLN A 5 -12.98 -14.93 -9.96
N ARG A 6 -11.96 -14.12 -9.73
CA ARG A 6 -11.43 -13.83 -8.40
C ARG A 6 -12.60 -13.28 -7.60
N ALA A 7 -13.06 -14.01 -6.59
CA ALA A 7 -14.13 -13.57 -5.70
C ALA A 7 -13.93 -12.09 -5.36
N GLU A 8 -15.00 -11.28 -5.46
CA GLU A 8 -14.97 -9.86 -5.09
C GLU A 8 -14.42 -9.74 -3.67
N LYS A 9 -13.17 -9.28 -3.54
CA LYS A 9 -12.57 -9.01 -2.24
C LYS A 9 -13.27 -7.79 -1.67
N THR A 10 -13.82 -7.94 -0.48
CA THR A 10 -14.41 -6.83 0.26
C THR A 10 -13.33 -5.80 0.61
N ALA A 11 -13.71 -4.54 0.78
CA ALA A 11 -12.80 -3.47 1.21
C ALA A 11 -11.90 -3.84 2.42
N PRO A 12 -12.40 -4.47 3.51
CA PRO A 12 -11.54 -4.90 4.61
C PRO A 12 -10.54 -5.99 4.23
N GLU A 13 -10.90 -6.92 3.34
CA GLU A 13 -9.95 -7.93 2.84
C GLU A 13 -8.83 -7.32 2.00
N ILE A 14 -9.14 -6.28 1.22
CA ILE A 14 -8.14 -5.53 0.45
C ILE A 14 -7.17 -4.83 1.41
N VAL A 15 -7.67 -4.10 2.42
CA VAL A 15 -6.82 -3.40 3.40
C VAL A 15 -5.95 -4.39 4.18
N SER A 16 -6.51 -5.53 4.61
CA SER A 16 -5.75 -6.57 5.29
C SER A 16 -4.64 -7.13 4.41
N TRP A 17 -4.93 -7.40 3.13
CA TRP A 17 -3.93 -7.85 2.18
C TRP A 17 -2.83 -6.78 1.95
N ARG A 18 -3.19 -5.51 1.72
CA ARG A 18 -2.22 -4.41 1.54
C ARG A 18 -1.27 -4.30 2.73
N ARG A 19 -1.80 -4.40 3.95
CA ARG A 19 -0.99 -4.36 5.19
C ARG A 19 0.01 -5.52 5.24
N LEU A 20 -0.41 -6.74 4.92
CA LEU A 20 0.47 -7.91 4.95
C LEU A 20 1.64 -7.74 3.97
N GLN A 21 1.35 -7.29 2.73
CA GLN A 21 2.39 -7.06 1.73
C GLN A 21 3.41 -6.00 2.17
N LEU A 22 2.96 -4.91 2.80
CA LEU A 22 3.86 -3.90 3.36
C LEU A 22 4.74 -4.48 4.49
N VAL A 23 4.17 -5.28 5.39
CA VAL A 23 4.96 -5.91 6.47
C VAL A 23 6.01 -6.87 5.90
N GLU A 24 5.64 -7.68 4.90
CA GLU A 24 6.57 -8.59 4.21
C GLU A 24 7.71 -7.83 3.51
N ALA A 25 7.44 -6.63 2.99
CA ALA A 25 8.44 -5.74 2.41
C ALA A 25 9.33 -5.01 3.44
N GLY A 26 9.07 -5.16 4.74
CA GLY A 26 9.90 -4.59 5.81
C GLY A 26 9.31 -3.35 6.50
N PHE A 27 8.06 -2.98 6.20
CA PHE A 27 7.39 -1.90 6.93
C PHE A 27 7.03 -2.34 8.35
N ARG A 28 7.17 -1.43 9.31
CA ARG A 28 6.69 -1.69 10.68
C ARG A 28 5.16 -1.91 10.65
N PRO A 29 4.62 -2.87 11.44
CA PRO A 29 3.19 -3.22 11.38
C PRO A 29 2.21 -2.06 11.60
N ALA A 30 2.60 -1.06 12.40
CA ALA A 30 1.81 0.14 12.64
C ALA A 30 1.75 1.04 11.40
N LEU A 31 2.90 1.34 10.79
CA LEU A 31 3.00 2.14 9.57
C LEU A 31 2.30 1.44 8.39
N ALA A 32 2.51 0.13 8.25
CA ALA A 32 1.83 -0.68 7.24
C ALA A 32 0.30 -0.62 7.37
N ALA A 33 -0.23 -0.61 8.60
CA ALA A 33 -1.67 -0.52 8.82
C ALA A 33 -2.23 0.86 8.48
N GLU A 34 -1.46 1.93 8.72
CA GLU A 34 -1.83 3.30 8.36
C GLU A 34 -1.91 3.45 6.84
N VAL A 35 -0.82 3.13 6.14
CA VAL A 35 -0.71 3.24 4.68
C VAL A 35 -1.70 2.32 3.95
N ALA A 36 -1.93 1.11 4.45
CA ALA A 36 -2.84 0.15 3.80
C ALA A 36 -4.30 0.64 3.73
N ARG A 37 -4.72 1.56 4.61
CA ARG A 37 -6.09 2.11 4.60
C ARG A 37 -6.28 3.20 3.55
N ASP A 38 -5.21 3.89 3.16
CA ASP A 38 -5.28 4.98 2.21
C ASP A 38 -5.03 4.45 0.79
N ALA A 39 -6.07 4.48 -0.05
CA ALA A 39 -6.01 3.99 -1.43
C ALA A 39 -5.21 4.90 -2.37
N ALA A 40 -4.87 6.13 -1.95
CA ALA A 40 -4.08 7.04 -2.76
C ALA A 40 -2.58 6.68 -2.81
N PHE A 41 -2.10 5.85 -1.87
CA PHE A 41 -0.76 5.30 -1.94
C PHE A 41 -0.65 4.17 -2.96
N ASP A 42 0.32 4.29 -3.88
CA ASP A 42 0.76 3.17 -4.69
C ASP A 42 1.56 2.19 -3.83
N LEU A 43 0.94 1.05 -3.55
CA LEU A 43 1.53 -0.03 -2.75
C LEU A 43 2.79 -0.60 -3.41
N HIS A 44 2.77 -0.74 -4.74
CA HIS A 44 3.86 -1.36 -5.47
C HIS A 44 5.09 -0.46 -5.44
N ALA A 45 4.91 0.83 -5.72
CA ALA A 45 6.00 1.81 -5.69
C ALA A 45 6.63 1.93 -4.29
N LEU A 46 5.83 1.83 -3.22
CA LEU A 46 6.35 1.81 -1.84
C LEU A 46 7.26 0.61 -1.58
N ILE A 47 6.84 -0.58 -2.00
CA ILE A 47 7.62 -1.81 -1.85
C ILE A 47 8.91 -1.72 -2.66
N GLU A 48 8.85 -1.26 -3.91
CA GLU A 48 10.04 -1.11 -4.77
C GLU A 48 11.09 -0.17 -4.15
N LEU A 49 10.65 0.95 -3.55
CA LEU A 49 11.58 1.86 -2.87
C LEU A 49 12.30 1.17 -1.71
N VAL A 50 11.58 0.40 -0.90
CA VAL A 50 12.16 -0.29 0.26
C VAL A 50 13.06 -1.44 -0.18
N GLU A 51 12.68 -2.21 -1.19
CA GLU A 51 13.52 -3.26 -1.78
C GLU A 51 14.84 -2.70 -2.35
N ARG A 52 14.84 -1.43 -2.79
CA ARG A 52 16.04 -0.70 -3.24
C ARG A 52 16.87 -0.12 -2.09
N GLY A 53 16.46 -0.35 -0.85
CA GLY A 53 17.16 0.11 0.36
C GLY A 53 16.69 1.44 0.92
N CYS A 54 15.57 1.98 0.45
CA CYS A 54 14.96 3.16 1.08
C CYS A 54 14.36 2.77 2.44
N GLU A 55 14.49 3.63 3.44
CA GLU A 55 13.81 3.42 4.72
C GLU A 55 12.29 3.54 4.54
N PRO A 56 11.45 2.65 5.12
CA PRO A 56 9.99 2.67 4.93
C PRO A 56 9.33 4.02 5.23
N GLU A 57 9.74 4.68 6.30
CA GLU A 57 9.25 6.01 6.70
C GLU A 57 9.59 7.08 5.65
N LEU A 58 10.77 6.97 5.03
CA LEU A 58 11.18 7.86 3.96
C LEU A 58 10.42 7.55 2.66
N ALA A 59 10.22 6.28 2.31
CA ALA A 59 9.45 5.87 1.14
C ALA A 59 8.01 6.41 1.18
N VAL A 60 7.35 6.34 2.34
CA VAL A 60 6.01 6.93 2.55
C VAL A 60 6.01 8.43 2.33
N ARG A 61 7.05 9.14 2.76
CA ARG A 61 7.15 10.59 2.55
C ARG A 61 7.42 10.96 1.09
N ILE A 62 8.21 10.16 0.38
CA ILE A 62 8.50 10.37 -1.05
C ILE A 62 7.23 10.17 -1.89
N LEU A 63 6.45 9.15 -1.56
CA LEU A 63 5.22 8.78 -2.28
C LEU A 63 3.95 9.29 -1.61
N ALA A 64 4.07 10.25 -0.69
CA ALA A 64 2.92 10.84 -0.02
C ALA A 64 1.96 11.40 -1.09
N PRO A 65 0.67 11.01 -1.08
CA PRO A 65 -0.30 11.51 -2.03
C PRO A 65 -0.29 13.03 -2.01
N LEU A 66 -0.01 13.63 -3.17
CA LEU A 66 -0.16 15.07 -3.32
C LEU A 66 -1.65 15.34 -3.28
N ASN A 67 -2.12 15.97 -2.20
CA ASN A 67 -3.46 16.51 -2.14
C ASN A 67 -3.55 17.61 -3.20
N ASP A 68 -4.02 17.26 -4.40
CA ASP A 68 -4.10 18.15 -5.56
C ASP A 68 -5.25 19.16 -5.44
N GLY A 69 -5.82 19.33 -4.24
CA GLY A 69 -6.78 20.37 -3.92
C GLY A 69 -8.10 20.26 -4.67
N ARG A 70 -8.36 19.14 -5.38
CA ARG A 70 -9.65 18.94 -6.03
C ARG A 70 -10.69 18.62 -4.96
N PRO A 71 -11.76 19.42 -4.84
CA PRO A 71 -12.87 19.05 -3.98
C PRO A 71 -13.55 17.82 -4.59
N VAL A 72 -13.81 16.83 -3.73
CA VAL A 72 -14.74 15.72 -3.99
C VAL A 72 -16.18 16.21 -4.00
#